data_AF-A0A0N1NGR5-F1
#
_entry.id   AF-A0A0N1NGR5-F1
#
_cell.length_a   1.000
_cell.length_b   1.000
_cell.length_c   1.000
_cell.angle_alpha   90.00
_cell.angle_beta   90.00
_cell.angle_gamma   90.00
#
_symmetry.space_group_name_H-M   'P 1'
#
loop_
_entity.id
_entity.type
_entity.pdbx_description
1 polymer ?
#
loop_
_entity_poly.entity_id
_entity_poly.type
_entity_poly.pdbx_seq_one_letter_code
_entity_poly.pdbx_strand_id
1 'polypeptide(L)'
;MAITKVDNAAVTATAGKLKTAVSGTLVPELQRLQTSVDNLLADGLLLAQTSPKLQASYQEFTTSITTFVNNINNFADQFQSIAGAVLDLDSNIAGQIGK
;
A
#
# COMPACT_ATOMS: atom_id res chain seq x y z
N MET A 1 -24.21 24.43 -12.54
CA MET A 1 -23.66 24.00 -11.23
C MET A 1 -23.06 22.63 -11.42
N ALA A 2 -21.77 22.45 -11.11
CA ALA A 2 -21.19 21.12 -11.06
C ALA A 2 -21.87 20.35 -9.91
N ILE A 3 -22.48 19.20 -10.21
CA ILE A 3 -23.05 18.33 -9.18
C ILE A 3 -21.86 17.60 -8.56
N THR A 4 -21.46 18.02 -7.36
CA THR A 4 -20.49 17.30 -6.55
C THR A 4 -21.09 15.94 -6.19
N LYS A 5 -20.63 14.87 -6.84
CA LYS A 5 -21.06 13.49 -6.53
C LYS A 5 -19.91 12.73 -5.88
N VAL A 6 -20.05 12.44 -4.59
CA VAL A 6 -19.14 11.54 -3.86
C VAL A 6 -19.86 10.23 -3.60
N ASP A 7 -19.40 9.16 -4.23
CA ASP A 7 -19.85 7.79 -3.92
C ASP A 7 -18.93 7.20 -2.85
N ASN A 8 -19.27 7.44 -1.59
CA ASN A 8 -18.44 7.03 -0.45
C ASN A 8 -18.32 5.51 -0.33
N ALA A 9 -19.33 4.76 -0.80
CA ALA A 9 -19.29 3.31 -0.81
C ALA A 9 -18.26 2.81 -1.83
N ALA A 10 -18.23 3.38 -3.04
CA ALA A 10 -17.23 3.05 -4.05
C ALA A 10 -15.81 3.42 -3.61
N VAL A 11 -15.62 4.59 -2.99
CA VAL A 11 -14.32 5.02 -2.43
C VAL A 11 -13.85 4.05 -1.35
N THR A 12 -14.70 3.73 -0.38
CA THR A 12 -14.38 2.81 0.72
C THR A 12 -14.08 1.40 0.21
N ALA A 13 -14.87 0.90 -0.74
CA ALA A 13 -14.65 -0.41 -1.34
C ALA A 13 -13.30 -0.48 -2.08
N THR A 14 -12.95 0.57 -2.83
CA THR A 14 -11.69 0.62 -3.57
C THR A 14 -10.49 0.73 -2.63
N ALA A 15 -10.54 1.63 -1.64
CA ALA A 15 -9.52 1.76 -0.61
C ALA A 15 -9.33 0.45 0.16
N GLY A 16 -10.42 -0.24 0.50
CA GLY A 16 -10.39 -1.55 1.15
C GLY A 16 -9.70 -2.62 0.30
N LYS A 17 -9.98 -2.69 -1.01
CA LYS A 17 -9.31 -3.62 -1.93
C LYS A 17 -7.81 -3.36 -1.99
N LEU A 18 -7.39 -2.10 -2.08
CA LEU A 18 -5.98 -1.71 -2.10
C LEU A 18 -5.26 -2.16 -0.83
N LYS A 19 -5.81 -1.81 0.34
CA LYS A 19 -5.24 -2.20 1.65
C LYS A 19 -5.18 -3.72 1.84
N THR A 20 -6.22 -4.43 1.38
CA THR A 20 -6.29 -5.90 1.44
C THR A 20 -5.24 -6.54 0.54
N ALA A 21 -5.02 -6.03 -0.68
CA ALA A 21 -4.01 -6.56 -1.58
C ALA A 21 -2.59 -6.39 -1.02
N VAL A 22 -2.30 -5.22 -0.42
CA VAL A 22 -1.00 -4.95 0.24
C VAL A 22 -0.74 -5.92 1.38
N SER A 23 -1.66 -6.00 2.34
CA SER A 23 -1.48 -6.76 3.58
C SER A 23 -1.69 -8.26 3.43
N GLY A 24 -2.61 -8.67 2.56
CA GLY A 24 -3.02 -10.07 2.40
C GLY A 24 -2.27 -10.83 1.31
N THR A 25 -1.63 -10.14 0.37
CA THR A 25 -0.98 -10.79 -0.77
C THR A 25 0.44 -10.29 -1.00
N LEU A 26 0.62 -9.00 -1.27
CA LEU A 26 1.88 -8.49 -1.80
C LEU A 26 3.02 -8.54 -0.77
N VAL A 27 2.82 -7.98 0.42
CA VAL A 27 3.86 -7.98 1.47
C VAL A 27 4.19 -9.40 1.94
N PRO A 28 3.20 -10.28 2.24
CA PRO A 28 3.49 -11.67 2.60
C PRO A 28 4.29 -12.42 1.53
N GLU A 29 3.96 -12.23 0.24
CA GLU A 29 4.65 -12.93 -0.83
C GLU A 29 6.11 -12.47 -0.97
N LEU A 30 6.36 -11.17 -0.86
CA LEU A 30 7.73 -10.62 -0.84
C LEU A 30 8.56 -11.20 0.31
N GLN A 31 7.96 -11.33 1.50
CA GLN A 31 8.62 -11.96 2.65
C GLN A 31 8.90 -13.45 2.41
N ARG A 32 7.96 -14.20 1.83
CA ARG A 32 8.18 -15.63 1.48
C ARG A 32 9.31 -15.80 0.48
N LEU A 33 9.40 -14.93 -0.52
CA LEU A 33 10.47 -14.97 -1.52
C LEU A 33 11.82 -14.64 -0.89
N GLN A 34 11.89 -13.65 0.01
CA GLN A 34 13.10 -13.35 0.78
C GLN A 34 13.58 -14.54 1.60
N THR A 35 12.68 -15.20 2.35
CA THR A 35 13.03 -16.42 3.08
C THR A 35 13.53 -17.54 2.16
N SER A 36 12.95 -17.68 0.97
CA SER A 36 13.39 -18.67 -0.01
C SER A 36 14.81 -18.38 -0.52
N VAL A 37 15.14 -17.10 -0.75
CA VAL A 37 16.49 -16.68 -1.13
C VAL A 37 17.48 -16.89 0.00
N ASP A 38 17.11 -16.53 1.24
CA ASP A 38 17.96 -16.75 2.42
C ASP A 38 18.31 -18.24 2.59
N ASN A 39 17.31 -19.11 2.48
CA ASN A 39 17.50 -20.57 2.56
C ASN A 39 18.39 -21.10 1.42
N LEU A 40 18.19 -20.60 0.20
CA LEU A 40 19.01 -20.98 -0.94
C LEU A 40 20.48 -20.58 -0.70
N LEU A 41 20.74 -19.38 -0.21
CA LEU A 41 22.10 -18.88 -0.01
C LEU A 41 22.80 -19.47 1.22
N ALA A 42 22.04 -19.98 2.19
CA ALA A 42 22.55 -20.66 3.37
C ALA A 42 22.96 -22.12 3.09
N ASP A 43 22.11 -22.88 2.39
CA ASP A 43 22.28 -24.34 2.28
C ASP A 43 22.28 -24.88 0.84
N GLY A 44 21.53 -24.26 -0.07
CA GLY A 44 21.33 -24.78 -1.44
C GLY A 44 22.37 -24.31 -2.47
N LEU A 45 22.98 -23.15 -2.24
CA LEU A 45 23.94 -22.48 -3.11
C LEU A 45 24.90 -21.64 -2.25
N LEU A 46 25.69 -22.32 -1.41
CA LEU A 46 26.63 -21.67 -0.52
C LEU A 46 27.93 -21.32 -1.27
N LEU A 47 28.13 -20.04 -1.52
CA LEU A 47 29.33 -19.46 -2.10
C LEU A 47 29.97 -18.53 -1.06
N ALA A 48 31.10 -18.96 -0.46
CA ALA A 48 31.70 -18.31 0.71
C ALA A 48 31.94 -16.78 0.57
N GLN A 49 32.23 -16.30 -0.64
CA GLN A 49 32.47 -14.87 -0.90
C GLN A 49 31.28 -14.14 -1.52
N THR A 50 30.34 -14.87 -2.13
CA THR A 50 29.28 -14.30 -2.98
C THR A 50 27.92 -14.33 -2.28
N SER A 51 27.61 -15.39 -1.53
CA SER A 51 26.33 -15.54 -0.82
C SER A 51 26.03 -14.35 0.11
N PRO A 52 26.97 -13.81 0.91
CA PRO A 52 26.68 -12.64 1.76
C PRO A 52 26.33 -11.38 0.94
N LYS A 53 26.96 -11.18 -0.23
CA LYS A 53 26.68 -10.04 -1.10
C LYS A 53 25.32 -10.17 -1.79
N LEU A 54 25.00 -11.37 -2.24
CA LEU A 54 23.69 -11.67 -2.83
C LEU A 54 22.57 -11.51 -1.80
N GLN A 55 22.78 -11.97 -0.57
CA GLN A 55 21.81 -11.82 0.52
C GLN A 55 21.55 -10.34 0.81
N ALA A 56 22.60 -9.54 0.99
CA ALA A 56 22.47 -8.10 1.21
C ALA A 56 21.72 -7.41 0.06
N SER A 57 22.10 -7.71 -1.20
CA SER A 57 21.44 -7.14 -2.37
C SER A 57 19.95 -7.51 -2.45
N TYR A 58 19.58 -8.74 -2.11
CA TYR A 58 18.18 -9.17 -2.12
C TYR A 58 17.37 -8.56 -0.97
N GLN A 59 17.99 -8.37 0.19
CA GLN A 59 17.38 -7.67 1.32
C GLN A 59 17.09 -6.20 0.98
N GLU A 60 18.04 -5.50 0.35
CA GLU A 60 17.85 -4.13 -0.13
C GLU A 60 16.72 -4.04 -1.17
N PHE A 61 16.70 -4.97 -2.12
CA PHE A 61 15.63 -5.10 -3.11
C PHE A 61 14.26 -5.29 -2.45
N THR A 62 14.14 -6.27 -1.54
CA THR A 62 12.88 -6.59 -0.86
C THR A 62 12.41 -5.41 0.00
N THR A 63 13.32 -4.72 0.68
CA THR A 63 13.02 -3.50 1.45
C THR A 63 12.47 -2.39 0.56
N SER A 64 13.11 -2.18 -0.60
CA SER A 64 12.70 -1.15 -1.57
C SER A 64 11.30 -1.42 -2.13
N ILE A 65 11.04 -2.67 -2.55
CA ILE A 65 9.72 -3.04 -3.06
C ILE A 65 8.65 -3.03 -1.97
N THR A 66 8.96 -3.52 -0.77
CA THR A 66 8.00 -3.49 0.36
C THR A 66 7.59 -2.06 0.68
N THR A 67 8.55 -1.13 0.69
CA THR A 67 8.28 0.30 0.86
C THR A 67 7.38 0.84 -0.25
N PHE A 68 7.68 0.52 -1.50
CA PHE A 68 6.87 0.93 -2.65
C PHE A 68 5.43 0.39 -2.58
N VAL A 69 5.28 -0.90 -2.26
CA VAL A 69 3.97 -1.54 -2.10
C VAL A 69 3.19 -0.91 -0.95
N ASN A 70 3.84 -0.56 0.15
CA ASN A 70 3.19 0.14 1.26
C ASN A 70 2.68 1.53 0.88
N ASN A 71 3.26 2.20 -0.12
CA ASN A 71 2.72 3.47 -0.62
C ASN A 71 1.33 3.33 -1.27
N ILE A 72 0.90 2.12 -1.64
CA ILE A 72 -0.47 1.85 -2.09
C ILE A 72 -1.48 2.16 -0.96
N ASN A 73 -1.11 1.95 0.32
CA ASN A 73 -1.96 2.35 1.44
C ASN A 73 -2.14 3.87 1.50
N ASN A 74 -1.09 4.65 1.18
CA ASN A 74 -1.17 6.10 1.15
C ASN A 74 -2.18 6.58 0.08
N PHE A 75 -2.21 5.96 -1.09
CA PHE A 75 -3.22 6.27 -2.11
C PHE A 75 -4.63 5.92 -1.62
N ALA A 76 -4.80 4.78 -0.94
CA ALA A 76 -6.09 4.41 -0.36
C ALA A 76 -6.56 5.46 0.67
N ASP A 77 -5.67 5.93 1.54
CA ASP A 77 -5.95 6.96 2.54
C ASP A 77 -6.27 8.33 1.90
N GLN A 78 -5.55 8.70 0.83
CA GLN A 78 -5.83 9.92 0.07
C GLN A 78 -7.23 9.92 -0.53
N PHE A 79 -7.69 8.82 -1.14
CA PHE A 79 -9.04 8.75 -1.69
C PHE A 79 -10.11 8.94 -0.61
N GLN A 80 -9.93 8.31 0.55
CA GLN A 80 -10.83 8.47 1.69
C GLN A 80 -10.81 9.90 2.24
N SER A 81 -9.63 10.52 2.32
CA SER A 81 -9.47 11.90 2.81
C SER A 81 -10.15 12.93 1.89
N ILE A 82 -9.98 12.78 0.58
CA ILE A 82 -10.64 13.64 -0.42
C ILE A 82 -12.16 13.50 -0.31
N ALA A 83 -12.68 12.28 -0.20
CA ALA A 83 -14.11 12.04 -0.04
C ALA A 83 -14.67 12.72 1.22
N GLY A 84 -13.97 12.62 2.35
CA GLY A 84 -14.35 13.31 3.59
C GLY A 84 -14.36 14.83 3.43
N ALA A 85 -13.28 15.42 2.90
CA ALA A 85 -13.16 16.87 2.73
C ALA A 85 -14.28 17.46 1.84
N VAL A 86 -14.69 16.73 0.82
CA VAL A 86 -15.79 17.16 -0.07
C VAL A 86 -17.15 17.14 0.66
N LEU A 87 -17.40 16.14 1.51
CA LEU A 87 -18.63 16.06 2.31
C LEU A 87 -18.68 17.16 3.39
N ASP A 88 -17.55 17.42 4.04
CA ASP A 88 -17.46 18.48 5.05
C ASP A 88 -17.71 19.86 4.44
N LEU A 89 -17.18 20.11 3.23
CA LEU A 89 -17.44 21.34 2.49
C LEU A 89 -18.93 21.52 2.17
N ASP A 90 -19.60 20.47 1.69
CA ASP A 90 -21.02 20.50 1.36
C ASP A 90 -21.89 20.78 2.60
N SER A 91 -21.61 20.08 3.71
CA SER A 91 -22.29 20.29 4.98
C SER A 91 -22.13 21.72 5.51
N ASN A 92 -20.93 22.29 5.39
CA ASN A 92 -20.65 23.66 5.82
C ASN A 92 -21.42 24.70 5.00
N ILE A 93 -21.52 24.51 3.67
CA ILE A 93 -22.30 25.40 2.80
C ILE A 93 -23.79 25.30 3.14
N ALA A 94 -24.32 24.09 3.32
CA ALA A 94 -25.72 23.91 3.71
C ALA A 94 -26.06 24.60 5.05
N GLY A 95 -25.15 24.55 6.04
CA GLY A 95 -25.31 25.22 7.32
C GLY A 95 -25.30 26.76 7.25
N GLN A 96 -24.72 27.35 6.21
CA GLN A 96 -24.72 28.81 6.00
C GLN A 96 -25.98 29.31 5.29
N ILE A 97 -26.62 28.49 4.45
CA ILE A 97 -27.83 28.87 3.69
C ILE A 97 -29.09 28.86 4.57
N GLY A 98 -29.03 28.28 5.78
CA GLY A 98 -30.14 28.22 6.75
C GLY A 98 -30.14 29.29 7.85
N LYS A 99 -29.31 30.33 7.73
CA LYS A 99 -29.29 31.51 8.63
C LYS A 99 -29.65 32.77 7.87
#